data_AF-E3BKC8-F1
#
_entry.id   AF-E3BKC8-F1
#
_cell.length_a   1.000
_cell.length_b   1.000
_cell.length_c   1.000
_cell.angle_alpha   90.00
_cell.angle_beta   90.00
_cell.angle_gamma   90.00
#
_symmetry.space_group_name_H-M   'P 1'
#
loop_
_entity.id
_entity.type
_entity.pdbx_description
1 polymer ?
#
loop_
_entity_poly.entity_id
_entity_poly.type
_entity_poly.pdbx_seq_one_letter_code
_entity_poly.pdbx_strand_id
1 'polypeptide(L)'
;MNFERIPKEYTIKRSTAFFTPETVPKALLSLHNTAPGVYGQICVMNGTLSYYGFANKDDSHPELTRIIEAGSFTTTPPQYWHRVELSEDAIFNINFWSEPK
;
A
#
# COMPACT_ATOMS: atom_id res chain seq x y z
N MET A 1 6.72 -14.60 -1.24
CA MET A 1 5.39 -14.11 -1.67
C MET A 1 5.60 -13.05 -2.74
N ASN A 2 5.05 -13.30 -3.94
CA ASN A 2 5.03 -12.35 -5.05
C ASN A 2 3.89 -11.34 -4.85
N PHE A 3 4.01 -10.14 -5.41
CA PHE A 3 2.91 -9.19 -5.50
C PHE A 3 1.66 -9.89 -6.02
N GLU A 4 0.55 -9.81 -5.28
CA GLU A 4 -0.70 -10.33 -5.80
C GLU A 4 -1.11 -9.50 -7.01
N ARG A 5 -1.32 -10.18 -8.13
CA ARG A 5 -1.80 -9.54 -9.34
C ARG A 5 -3.25 -9.14 -9.11
N ILE A 6 -3.52 -7.85 -9.27
CA ILE A 6 -4.89 -7.34 -9.32
C ILE A 6 -5.59 -8.00 -10.51
N PRO A 7 -6.81 -8.54 -10.35
CA PRO A 7 -7.53 -9.16 -11.45
C PRO A 7 -7.73 -8.17 -12.61
N LYS A 8 -7.61 -8.65 -13.84
CA LYS A 8 -7.57 -7.81 -15.06
C LYS A 8 -8.84 -6.99 -15.27
N GLU A 9 -9.97 -7.49 -14.74
CA GLU A 9 -11.28 -6.89 -14.83
C GLU A 9 -11.49 -5.78 -13.79
N TYR A 10 -10.66 -5.69 -12.75
CA TYR A 10 -10.80 -4.67 -11.72
C TYR A 10 -10.49 -3.28 -12.29
N THR A 11 -11.18 -2.28 -11.74
CA THR A 11 -11.02 -0.86 -12.15
C THR A 11 -10.64 -0.01 -10.95
N ILE A 12 -9.86 1.04 -11.17
CA ILE A 12 -9.57 2.04 -10.14
C ILE A 12 -10.87 2.76 -9.80
N LYS A 13 -11.29 2.71 -8.52
CA LYS A 13 -12.46 3.44 -8.01
C LYS A 13 -12.09 4.79 -7.39
N ARG A 14 -10.87 4.87 -6.85
CA ARG A 14 -10.35 6.07 -6.20
C ARG A 14 -8.84 6.07 -6.26
N SER A 15 -8.27 7.24 -6.48
CA SER A 15 -6.85 7.52 -6.28
C SER A 15 -6.70 8.61 -5.22
N THR A 16 -5.68 8.49 -4.37
CA THR A 16 -5.32 9.58 -3.46
C THR A 16 -4.56 10.66 -4.21
N ALA A 17 -4.46 11.85 -3.61
CA ALA A 17 -3.39 12.78 -3.96
C ALA A 17 -2.01 12.17 -3.62
N PHE A 18 -0.95 12.86 -4.01
CA PHE A 18 0.39 12.52 -3.53
C PHE A 18 0.52 12.82 -2.04
N PHE A 19 1.18 11.92 -1.34
CA PHE A 19 1.59 12.05 0.05
C PHE A 19 3.11 12.18 0.14
N THR A 20 3.51 12.95 1.14
CA THR A 20 4.89 13.17 1.61
C THR A 20 4.95 12.82 3.10
N PRO A 21 6.13 12.76 3.74
CA PRO A 21 6.23 12.54 5.19
C PRO A 21 5.40 13.54 6.03
N GLU A 22 5.18 14.76 5.54
CA GLU A 22 4.41 15.80 6.22
C GLU A 22 2.90 15.67 6.02
N THR A 23 2.48 15.11 4.88
CA THR A 23 1.06 15.11 4.44
C THR A 23 0.41 13.72 4.52
N VAL A 24 1.20 12.67 4.73
CA VAL A 24 0.69 11.30 4.82
C VAL A 24 -0.29 11.16 6.00
N PRO A 25 -1.49 10.55 5.77
CA PRO A 25 -2.38 10.21 6.86
C PRO A 25 -1.70 9.25 7.85
N LYS A 26 -1.67 9.60 9.14
CA LYS A 26 -1.03 8.80 10.20
C LYS A 26 -1.52 7.34 10.26
N ALA A 27 -2.75 7.09 9.80
CA ALA A 27 -3.30 5.74 9.71
C ALA A 27 -2.46 4.81 8.80
N LEU A 28 -1.83 5.33 7.75
CA LEU A 28 -0.99 4.53 6.85
C LEU A 28 0.33 4.10 7.50
N LEU A 29 0.81 4.88 8.48
CA LEU A 29 2.04 4.60 9.24
C LEU A 29 1.80 3.58 10.36
N SER A 30 0.53 3.31 10.68
CA SER A 30 0.10 2.30 11.65
C SER A 30 -0.47 1.08 10.94
N LEU A 31 -0.66 -0.01 11.69
CA LEU A 31 -1.19 -1.25 11.13
C LEU A 31 -2.65 -1.06 10.67
N HIS A 32 -2.91 -1.29 9.38
CA HIS A 32 -4.21 -1.11 8.74
C HIS A 32 -4.38 -2.11 7.59
N ASN A 33 -5.56 -2.11 6.97
CA ASN A 33 -5.83 -2.88 5.76
C ASN A 33 -6.84 -2.17 4.85
N THR A 34 -7.08 -2.75 3.68
CA THR A 34 -8.15 -2.35 2.78
C THR A 34 -9.44 -3.13 3.08
N ALA A 35 -10.57 -2.59 2.60
CA ALA A 35 -11.87 -3.26 2.72
C ALA A 35 -11.92 -4.59 1.94
N PRO A 36 -12.87 -5.50 2.25
CA PRO A 36 -13.11 -6.70 1.46
C PRO A 36 -13.29 -6.37 -0.04
N GLY A 37 -12.66 -7.16 -0.91
CA GLY A 37 -12.70 -6.97 -2.37
C GLY A 37 -11.96 -5.72 -2.89
N VAL A 38 -11.24 -4.98 -2.04
CA VAL A 38 -10.48 -3.79 -2.44
C VAL A 38 -8.99 -4.05 -2.41
N TYR A 39 -8.34 -4.03 -3.57
CA TYR A 39 -6.89 -4.03 -3.68
C TYR A 39 -6.34 -2.60 -3.53
N GLY A 40 -5.26 -2.47 -2.78
CA GLY A 40 -4.43 -1.26 -2.78
C GLY A 40 -3.28 -1.40 -3.78
N GLN A 41 -2.93 -0.33 -4.48
CA GLN A 41 -1.70 -0.23 -5.26
C GLN A 41 -0.96 1.04 -4.84
N ILE A 42 0.22 0.88 -4.24
CA ILE A 42 1.05 1.98 -3.74
C ILE A 42 2.12 2.26 -4.77
N CYS A 43 2.12 3.45 -5.37
CA CYS A 43 3.05 3.87 -6.40
C CYS A 43 4.00 4.93 -5.85
N VAL A 44 5.32 4.67 -5.91
CA VAL A 44 6.36 5.58 -5.41
C VAL A 44 6.91 6.41 -6.56
N MET A 45 6.83 7.73 -6.44
CA MET A 45 7.28 8.69 -7.44
C MET A 45 8.67 9.24 -7.15
N ASN A 46 9.01 9.40 -5.87
CA ASN A 46 10.33 9.82 -5.42
C ASN A 46 10.66 9.14 -4.07
N GLY A 47 11.95 9.04 -3.75
CA GLY A 47 12.43 8.41 -2.52
C GLY A 47 12.14 6.91 -2.47
N THR A 48 11.93 6.40 -1.26
CA THR A 48 11.61 4.99 -1.01
C THR A 48 10.50 4.83 0.01
N LEU A 49 9.76 3.73 -0.10
CA LEU A 49 8.73 3.33 0.85
C LEU A 49 9.03 1.91 1.33
N SER A 50 9.18 1.75 2.63
CA SER A 50 9.29 0.43 3.27
C SER A 50 7.90 -0.08 3.62
N TYR A 51 7.54 -1.23 3.08
CA TYR A 51 6.26 -1.90 3.29
C TYR A 51 6.44 -3.10 4.23
N TYR A 52 5.56 -3.20 5.23
CA TYR A 52 5.55 -4.29 6.20
C TYR A 52 4.17 -4.95 6.21
N GLY A 53 4.11 -6.24 5.87
CA GLY A 53 2.89 -7.06 5.86
C GLY A 53 2.84 -8.02 7.05
N PHE A 54 1.63 -8.28 7.57
CA PHE A 54 1.37 -9.04 8.79
C PHE A 54 0.22 -10.02 8.54
N ALA A 55 0.28 -11.19 9.19
CA ALA A 55 -0.81 -12.17 9.09
C ALA A 55 -2.09 -11.64 9.74
N ASN A 56 -1.97 -10.96 10.90
CA ASN A 56 -3.10 -10.45 11.67
C ASN A 56 -2.83 -9.07 12.29
N LYS A 57 -3.89 -8.44 12.81
CA LYS A 57 -3.85 -7.11 13.45
C LYS A 57 -3.05 -7.03 14.76
N ASP A 58 -2.85 -8.17 15.42
CA ASP A 58 -2.23 -8.24 16.75
C ASP A 58 -0.77 -8.70 16.66
N ASP A 59 -0.26 -8.97 15.45
CA ASP A 59 1.10 -9.43 15.24
C ASP A 59 2.11 -8.29 15.41
N SER A 60 3.16 -8.55 16.19
CA SER A 60 4.23 -7.58 16.43
C SER A 60 5.36 -7.63 15.40
N HIS A 61 5.43 -8.72 14.61
CA HIS A 61 6.50 -8.94 13.64
C HIS A 61 5.92 -9.12 12.23
N PRO A 62 6.46 -8.41 11.22
CA PRO A 62 6.00 -8.58 9.86
C PRO A 62 6.42 -9.93 9.29
N GLU A 63 5.53 -10.59 8.58
CA GLU A 63 5.83 -11.78 7.78
C GLU A 63 6.44 -11.42 6.41
N LEU A 64 6.27 -10.16 5.98
CA LEU A 64 6.77 -9.65 4.73
C LEU A 64 7.34 -8.24 4.92
N THR A 65 8.59 -8.03 4.48
CA THR A 65 9.20 -6.70 4.41
C THR A 65 9.72 -6.46 3.00
N ARG A 66 9.43 -5.27 2.45
CA ARG A 66 9.85 -4.85 1.10
C ARG A 66 10.19 -3.37 1.08
N ILE A 67 11.15 -3.00 0.23
CA ILE A 67 11.44 -1.61 -0.12
C ILE A 67 10.89 -1.39 -1.54
N ILE A 68 10.13 -0.32 -1.73
CA ILE A 68 9.60 0.12 -3.01
C ILE A 68 10.32 1.41 -3.37
N GLU A 69 11.08 1.36 -4.47
CA GLU A 69 11.84 2.50 -4.98
C GLU A 69 11.00 3.35 -5.93
N ALA A 70 11.43 4.60 -6.15
CA ALA A 70 10.84 5.49 -7.13
C ALA A 70 10.72 4.84 -8.52
N GLY A 71 9.58 5.05 -9.18
CA GLY A 71 9.24 4.42 -10.46
C GLY A 71 8.65 3.01 -10.34
N SER A 72 8.56 2.46 -9.12
CA SER A 72 7.98 1.14 -8.85
C SER A 72 6.68 1.24 -8.05
N PHE A 73 5.97 0.11 -7.96
CA PHE A 73 4.77 -0.01 -7.13
C PHE A 73 4.71 -1.37 -6.43
N THR A 74 3.90 -1.43 -5.36
CA THR A 74 3.47 -2.68 -4.72
C THR A 74 1.95 -2.78 -4.71
N THR A 75 1.43 -4.00 -4.67
CA THR A 75 0.01 -4.28 -4.49
C THR A 75 -0.25 -4.88 -3.10
N THR A 76 -1.35 -4.46 -2.49
CA THR A 76 -1.85 -4.99 -1.23
C THR A 76 -3.17 -5.70 -1.48
N PRO A 77 -3.29 -7.00 -1.13
CA PRO A 77 -4.56 -7.70 -1.26
C PRO A 77 -5.62 -7.22 -0.25
N PRO A 78 -6.91 -7.47 -0.54
CA PRO A 78 -8.01 -7.13 0.36
C PRO A 78 -7.79 -7.66 1.76
N GLN A 79 -8.05 -6.82 2.77
CA GLN A 79 -8.00 -7.17 4.20
C GLN A 79 -6.63 -7.62 4.74
N TYR A 80 -5.58 -7.56 3.94
CA TYR A 80 -4.23 -7.89 4.38
C TYR A 80 -3.64 -6.78 5.25
N TRP A 81 -3.16 -7.13 6.44
CA TRP A 81 -2.67 -6.18 7.43
C TRP A 81 -1.27 -5.69 7.05
N HIS A 82 -1.09 -4.38 7.03
CA HIS A 82 0.17 -3.76 6.66
C HIS A 82 0.32 -2.36 7.24
N ARG A 83 1.55 -1.85 7.17
CA ARG A 83 1.90 -0.46 7.42
C ARG A 83 3.06 -0.05 6.53
N VAL A 84 3.28 1.26 6.41
CA VAL A 84 4.41 1.79 5.64
C VAL A 84 5.31 2.69 6.47
N GLU A 85 6.58 2.74 6.11
CA GLU A 85 7.55 3.75 6.54
C GLU A 85 8.10 4.44 5.31
N LEU A 86 8.42 5.72 5.45
CA LEU A 86 8.79 6.60 4.34
C LEU A 86 10.23 7.07 4.52
N SER A 87 11.00 7.18 3.43
CA SER A 87 12.19 8.02 3.45
C SER A 87 11.82 9.50 3.59
N GLU A 88 12.78 10.34 3.98
CA GLU A 88 12.58 11.78 4.17
C GLU A 88 12.10 12.51 2.91
N ASP A 89 12.43 11.97 1.73
CA ASP A 89 12.09 12.53 0.42
C ASP A 89 10.97 11.77 -0.31
N ALA A 90 10.29 10.84 0.38
CA ALA A 90 9.31 9.97 -0.25
C ALA A 90 8.10 10.75 -0.80
N ILE A 91 7.74 10.48 -2.05
CA ILE A 91 6.50 10.96 -2.66
C ILE A 91 5.78 9.76 -3.25
N PHE A 92 4.53 9.52 -2.83
CA PHE A 92 3.77 8.36 -3.31
C PHE A 92 2.27 8.64 -3.37
N ASN A 93 1.52 7.83 -4.11
CA ASN A 93 0.06 7.83 -4.09
C ASN A 93 -0.49 6.40 -4.02
N ILE A 94 -1.78 6.26 -3.73
CA ILE A 94 -2.46 4.98 -3.66
C ILE A 94 -3.63 4.95 -4.64
N ASN A 95 -3.70 3.91 -5.47
CA ASN A 95 -4.89 3.55 -6.23
C ASN A 95 -5.65 2.44 -5.53
N PHE A 96 -6.97 2.58 -5.42
CA PHE A 96 -7.86 1.56 -4.87
C PHE A 96 -8.64 0.91 -6.00
N TRP A 97 -8.44 -0.39 -6.15
CA TRP A 97 -9.02 -1.22 -7.22
C TRP A 97 -10.10 -2.13 -6.65
N SER A 98 -11.21 -2.26 -7.36
CA SER A 98 -12.25 -3.26 -7.04
C SER A 98 -12.94 -3.71 -8.33
N GLU A 99 -13.83 -4.70 -8.21
CA GLU A 99 -14.69 -5.12 -9.33
C GLU A 99 -15.41 -3.92 -9.97
N PRO A 100 -15.57 -3.94 -11.31
CA PRO A 100 -16.53 -3.08 -12.00
C PRO A 100 -17.91 -3.22 -11.35
N LYS A 101 -18.64 -2.11 -11.26
CA LYS A 101 -20.06 -2.20 -10.93
C LYS A 101 -20.83 -2.53 -12.19
#